data_AF-A0A396K6E0-F1
#
_entry.id   AF-A0A396K6E0-F1
#
_cell.length_a   1.000
_cell.length_b   1.000
_cell.length_c   1.000
_cell.angle_alpha   90.00
_cell.angle_beta   90.00
_cell.angle_gamma   90.00
#
_symmetry.space_group_name_H-M   'P 1'
#
loop_
_entity.id
_entity.type
_entity.pdbx_description
1 polymer ?
#
loop_
_entity_poly.entity_id
_entity_poly.type
_entity_poly.pdbx_seq_one_letter_code
_entity_poly.pdbx_strand_id
1 'polypeptide(L)'
;MEKTKEKRSFQAPHTFVILVVLILIAVAATYVVPAGEYTRYADEATGRTLVEAGSFHYVESAPVSFFSIPSLIYRAIVKAASTVTFILIIGGSFEIITSTGVLTVLCKKMSKAFKGREFFVIPAFLVLFSIFGATMGMSTEVMIFVPIGIALATSLGLDKVTGTAMIAMGAASGFTAGILNPFNVGVAQDIAEIPMFSGMGYRLFILVVLLVINTVYITWYAKRVKADPAKSIIYGEPDDNEFVFDDKDEAMTLTHGLTLGVIVVGFAALIYGLSKLDWYFEEMSAIFITMGVVCGIINRYSPNKIASTFGAGAKGIVVGALIVGIARGVEMALSDALILDTIVHAIASLVNTMPQSLKAVGMFLAQSLVNCVITSGTGQAAVTMPLMVPVADLIGITRQTAVLAFQLGDGFSNSVLPTSSALMGYLIVSKIPYAKWLKFMMPLFLIWTFAGCLFMLGAIGIGY
;
A
#
# COMPACT_ATOMS: atom_id res chain seq x y z
N MET A 1 10.77 11.40 -50.15
CA MET A 1 10.13 10.57 -49.10
C MET A 1 11.22 10.14 -48.13
N GLU A 2 11.45 10.95 -47.10
CA GLU A 2 12.42 10.65 -46.06
C GLU A 2 11.74 9.74 -45.04
N LYS A 3 12.20 8.48 -44.93
CA LYS A 3 11.75 7.55 -43.90
C LYS A 3 12.25 8.08 -42.55
N THR A 4 11.39 8.79 -41.83
CA THR A 4 11.62 9.14 -40.43
C THR A 4 11.83 7.85 -39.66
N LYS A 5 13.07 7.56 -39.23
CA LYS A 5 13.38 6.48 -38.30
C LYS A 5 12.55 6.73 -37.04
N GLU A 6 11.53 5.91 -36.81
CA GLU A 6 10.88 5.83 -35.51
C GLU A 6 11.96 5.58 -34.46
N LYS A 7 12.23 6.60 -33.63
CA LYS A 7 13.03 6.41 -32.42
C LYS A 7 12.30 5.33 -31.63
N ARG A 8 12.91 4.15 -31.47
CA ARG A 8 12.43 3.10 -30.55
C ARG A 8 12.13 3.79 -29.23
N SER A 9 10.84 3.98 -28.92
CA SER A 9 10.46 4.57 -27.66
C SER A 9 10.92 3.59 -26.59
N PHE A 10 11.65 4.10 -25.58
CA PHE A 10 12.10 3.30 -24.46
C PHE A 10 10.84 2.81 -23.73
N GLN A 11 10.41 1.58 -24.03
CA GLN A 11 9.34 0.92 -23.29
C GLN A 11 9.89 0.57 -21.92
N ALA A 12 9.17 1.02 -20.89
CA ALA A 12 9.55 0.68 -19.53
C ALA A 12 9.44 -0.84 -19.32
N PRO A 13 10.38 -1.46 -18.58
CA PRO A 13 10.35 -2.90 -18.33
C PRO A 13 9.10 -3.31 -17.56
N HIS A 14 8.61 -4.52 -17.85
CA HIS A 14 7.49 -5.13 -17.14
C HIS A 14 7.82 -5.32 -15.64
N THR A 15 6.82 -5.24 -14.75
CA THR A 15 7.04 -5.34 -13.30
C THR A 15 7.79 -6.60 -12.88
N PHE A 16 7.46 -7.78 -13.45
CA PHE A 16 8.23 -9.00 -13.20
C PHE A 16 9.73 -8.86 -13.53
N VAL A 17 10.08 -8.15 -14.60
CA VAL A 17 11.49 -7.91 -14.96
C VAL A 17 12.14 -7.03 -13.91
N ILE A 18 11.44 -5.98 -13.44
CA ILE A 18 11.93 -5.11 -12.36
C ILE A 18 12.19 -5.93 -11.10
N LEU A 19 11.25 -6.77 -10.68
CA LEU A 19 11.40 -7.59 -9.46
C LEU A 19 12.53 -8.62 -9.59
N VAL A 20 12.67 -9.28 -10.74
CA VAL A 20 13.80 -10.20 -10.98
C VAL A 20 15.12 -9.45 -10.88
N VAL A 21 15.23 -8.26 -11.50
CA VAL A 21 16.44 -7.43 -11.39
C VAL A 21 16.71 -7.03 -9.94
N LEU A 22 15.69 -6.68 -9.15
CA LEU A 22 15.86 -6.39 -7.73
C LEU A 22 16.35 -7.61 -6.93
N ILE A 23 15.85 -8.81 -7.24
CA ILE A 23 16.35 -10.06 -6.64
C ILE A 23 17.82 -10.30 -7.04
N LEU A 24 18.19 -10.08 -8.29
CA LEU A 24 19.58 -10.19 -8.73
C LEU A 24 20.50 -9.22 -7.98
N ILE A 25 20.05 -7.97 -7.79
CA ILE A 25 20.79 -6.97 -7.02
C ILE A 25 20.91 -7.40 -5.55
N ALA A 26 19.82 -7.89 -4.95
CA ALA A 26 19.82 -8.37 -3.58
C ALA A 26 20.80 -9.55 -3.39
N VAL A 27 20.78 -10.53 -4.30
CA VAL A 27 21.73 -11.65 -4.31
C VAL A 27 23.16 -11.17 -4.49
N ALA A 28 23.43 -10.24 -5.42
CA ALA A 28 24.76 -9.67 -5.59
C ALA A 28 25.25 -8.95 -4.32
N ALA A 29 24.37 -8.25 -3.61
CA ALA A 29 24.70 -7.60 -2.35
C ALA A 29 25.17 -8.59 -1.27
N THR A 30 24.70 -9.84 -1.30
CA THR A 30 25.11 -10.89 -0.33
C THR A 30 26.59 -11.26 -0.41
N TYR A 31 27.28 -10.92 -1.50
CA TYR A 31 28.72 -11.17 -1.67
C TYR A 31 29.60 -10.00 -1.17
N VAL A 32 29.00 -8.83 -0.95
CA VAL A 32 29.74 -7.59 -0.63
C VAL A 32 29.44 -7.12 0.78
N VAL A 33 28.19 -7.25 1.22
CA VAL A 33 27.76 -6.83 2.55
C VAL A 33 28.05 -7.95 3.55
N PRO A 34 28.76 -7.68 4.66
CA PRO A 34 29.04 -8.70 5.66
C PRO A 34 27.76 -9.15 6.37
N ALA A 35 27.68 -10.45 6.66
CA ALA A 35 26.61 -11.00 7.46
C ALA A 35 26.72 -10.53 8.92
N GLY A 36 25.60 -10.19 9.51
CA GLY A 36 25.50 -9.77 10.90
C GLY A 36 24.10 -9.99 11.42
N GLU A 37 23.99 -10.18 12.72
CA GLU A 37 22.73 -10.48 13.38
C GLU A 37 22.59 -9.69 14.67
N TYR A 38 21.34 -9.35 15.00
CA TYR A 38 20.96 -9.02 16.37
C TYR A 38 20.51 -10.26 17.12
N THR A 39 20.85 -10.33 18.41
CA THR A 39 20.18 -11.26 19.33
C THR A 39 18.70 -10.92 19.37
N ARG A 40 17.85 -11.94 19.27
CA ARG A 40 16.40 -11.80 19.29
C ARG A 40 15.83 -12.47 20.54
N TYR A 41 14.82 -11.85 21.13
CA TYR A 41 14.08 -12.41 22.27
C TYR A 41 12.58 -12.41 21.97
N ALA A 42 11.85 -13.33 22.60
CA ALA A 42 10.40 -13.32 22.58
C ALA A 42 9.91 -12.35 23.64
N ASP A 43 9.15 -11.34 23.23
CA ASP A 43 8.51 -10.43 24.16
C ASP A 43 7.29 -11.11 24.81
N GLU A 44 7.33 -11.32 26.12
CA GLU A 44 6.30 -12.07 26.85
C GLU A 44 4.94 -11.36 26.85
N ALA A 45 4.92 -10.03 26.71
CA ALA A 45 3.70 -9.24 26.69
C ALA A 45 2.94 -9.36 25.34
N THR A 46 3.67 -9.43 24.23
CA THR A 46 3.10 -9.32 22.88
C THR A 46 3.22 -10.60 22.05
N GLY A 47 4.04 -11.55 22.51
CA GLY A 47 4.38 -12.78 21.78
C GLY A 47 5.24 -12.55 20.54
N ARG A 48 5.74 -11.33 20.32
CA ARG A 48 6.53 -10.97 19.13
C ARG A 48 8.02 -11.25 19.36
N THR A 49 8.72 -11.59 18.28
CA THR A 49 10.18 -11.66 18.29
C THR A 49 10.75 -10.27 18.01
N LEU A 50 11.45 -9.70 19.00
CA LEU A 50 12.08 -8.39 18.93
C LEU A 50 13.61 -8.51 18.91
N VAL A 51 14.30 -7.48 18.40
CA VAL A 51 15.76 -7.40 18.44
C VAL A 51 16.23 -6.76 19.75
N GLU A 52 17.27 -7.32 20.37
CA GLU A 52 17.91 -6.75 21.56
C GLU A 52 18.84 -5.61 21.16
N ALA A 53 18.61 -4.41 21.71
CA ALA A 53 19.39 -3.23 21.37
C ALA A 53 20.87 -3.39 21.74
N GLY A 54 21.76 -3.00 20.82
CA GLY A 54 23.22 -3.07 21.03
C GLY A 54 23.83 -4.47 20.90
N SER A 55 23.03 -5.51 20.64
CA SER A 55 23.51 -6.90 20.50
C SER A 55 24.09 -7.24 19.11
N PHE A 56 24.21 -6.25 18.22
CA PHE A 56 24.69 -6.49 16.85
C PHE A 56 26.09 -7.08 16.84
N HIS A 57 26.27 -8.18 16.13
CA HIS A 57 27.57 -8.79 15.90
C HIS A 57 27.64 -9.38 14.49
N TYR A 58 28.85 -9.37 13.92
CA TYR A 58 29.09 -10.01 12.64
C TYR A 58 29.15 -11.52 12.81
N VAL A 59 28.62 -12.24 11.82
CA VAL A 59 28.58 -13.70 11.78
C VAL A 59 29.25 -14.21 10.50
N GLU A 60 29.40 -15.53 10.40
CA GLU A 60 29.92 -16.14 9.18
C GLU A 60 29.02 -15.82 7.99
N SER A 61 29.63 -15.39 6.88
CA SER A 61 28.88 -14.97 5.69
C SER A 61 28.21 -16.15 5.01
N ALA A 62 26.92 -16.02 4.72
CA ALA A 62 26.11 -17.03 4.04
C ALA A 62 25.59 -16.51 2.67
N PRO A 63 26.47 -16.19 1.70
CA PRO A 63 26.03 -15.58 0.44
C PRO A 63 25.06 -16.49 -0.31
N VAL A 64 24.00 -15.90 -0.86
CA VAL A 64 23.00 -16.64 -1.62
C VAL A 64 23.58 -16.98 -2.99
N SER A 65 23.64 -18.26 -3.33
CA SER A 65 24.11 -18.70 -4.64
C SER A 65 23.24 -18.15 -5.77
N PHE A 66 23.87 -17.60 -6.82
CA PHE A 66 23.16 -17.15 -8.02
C PHE A 66 22.26 -18.25 -8.64
N PHE A 67 22.69 -19.52 -8.57
CA PHE A 67 21.91 -20.63 -9.13
C PHE A 67 20.67 -20.99 -8.29
N SER A 68 20.57 -20.52 -7.05
CA SER A 68 19.40 -20.76 -6.20
C SER A 68 18.27 -19.76 -6.44
N ILE A 69 18.46 -18.72 -7.26
CA ILE A 69 17.46 -17.69 -7.55
C ILE A 69 16.09 -18.27 -7.96
N PRO A 70 16.00 -19.26 -8.88
CA PRO A 70 14.70 -19.88 -9.20
C PRO A 70 14.02 -20.53 -8.00
N SER A 71 14.79 -21.21 -7.13
CA SER A 71 14.28 -21.81 -5.90
C SER A 71 13.89 -20.76 -4.85
N LEU A 72 14.65 -19.67 -4.75
CA LEU A 72 14.34 -18.52 -3.92
C LEU A 72 13.00 -17.89 -4.33
N ILE A 73 12.75 -17.70 -5.62
CA ILE A 73 11.46 -17.19 -6.13
C ILE A 73 10.31 -18.09 -5.72
N TYR A 74 10.46 -19.41 -5.87
CA TYR A 74 9.45 -20.38 -5.41
C TYR A 74 9.19 -20.25 -3.91
N ARG A 75 10.25 -20.28 -3.08
CA ARG A 75 10.14 -20.15 -1.63
C ARG A 75 9.49 -18.83 -1.23
N ALA A 76 9.78 -17.73 -1.93
CA ALA A 76 9.19 -16.42 -1.71
C ALA A 76 7.68 -16.42 -1.94
N ILE A 77 7.22 -17.02 -3.04
CA ILE A 77 5.79 -17.16 -3.34
C ILE A 77 5.10 -18.02 -2.26
N VAL A 78 5.71 -19.14 -1.86
CA VAL A 78 5.19 -19.99 -0.79
C VAL A 78 5.13 -19.24 0.54
N LYS A 79 6.15 -18.46 0.87
CA LYS A 79 6.18 -17.63 2.09
C LYS A 79 5.12 -16.53 2.07
N ALA A 80 4.76 -16.04 0.89
CA ALA A 80 3.68 -15.08 0.68
C ALA A 80 2.30 -15.72 0.45
N ALA A 81 2.16 -17.04 0.60
CA ALA A 81 0.96 -17.78 0.19
C ALA A 81 -0.34 -17.23 0.79
N SER A 82 -0.34 -16.81 2.07
CA SER A 82 -1.53 -16.24 2.70
C SER A 82 -1.97 -14.94 2.01
N THR A 83 -1.03 -14.04 1.70
CA THR A 83 -1.31 -12.78 0.99
C THR A 83 -1.72 -13.03 -0.46
N VAL A 84 -1.03 -13.93 -1.16
CA VAL A 84 -1.36 -14.33 -2.54
C VAL A 84 -2.78 -14.89 -2.59
N THR A 85 -3.11 -15.82 -1.69
CA THR A 85 -4.43 -16.45 -1.61
C THR A 85 -5.51 -15.43 -1.27
N PHE A 86 -5.25 -14.55 -0.31
CA PHE A 86 -6.17 -13.48 0.07
C PHE A 86 -6.49 -12.54 -1.10
N ILE A 87 -5.47 -12.12 -1.85
CA ILE A 87 -5.64 -11.31 -3.07
C ILE A 87 -6.56 -12.03 -4.05
N LEU A 88 -6.29 -13.32 -4.36
CA LEU A 88 -7.10 -14.12 -5.28
C LEU A 88 -8.57 -14.25 -4.84
N ILE A 89 -8.80 -14.47 -3.54
CA ILE A 89 -10.14 -14.54 -2.95
C ILE A 89 -10.88 -13.22 -3.12
N ILE A 90 -10.21 -12.11 -2.82
CA ILE A 90 -10.76 -10.78 -3.00
C ILE A 90 -11.19 -10.56 -4.45
N GLY A 91 -10.32 -10.80 -5.43
CA GLY A 91 -10.69 -10.56 -6.83
C GLY A 91 -11.81 -11.46 -7.31
N GLY A 92 -11.83 -12.74 -6.90
CA GLY A 92 -12.92 -13.66 -7.23
C GLY A 92 -14.26 -13.22 -6.62
N SER A 93 -14.28 -12.93 -5.33
CA SER A 93 -15.48 -12.47 -4.64
C SER A 93 -15.98 -11.15 -5.16
N PHE A 94 -15.06 -10.23 -5.45
CA PHE A 94 -15.41 -8.91 -5.93
C PHE A 94 -15.93 -8.93 -7.36
N GLU A 95 -15.41 -9.82 -8.22
CA GLU A 95 -15.96 -10.01 -9.56
C GLU A 95 -17.42 -10.47 -9.53
N ILE A 96 -17.80 -11.33 -8.57
CA ILE A 96 -19.22 -11.68 -8.39
C ILE A 96 -20.04 -10.45 -8.03
N ILE A 97 -19.52 -9.58 -7.16
CA ILE A 97 -20.21 -8.36 -6.73
C ILE A 97 -20.32 -7.37 -7.90
N THR A 98 -19.25 -7.13 -8.64
CA THR A 98 -19.20 -6.17 -9.76
C THR A 98 -20.11 -6.63 -10.90
N SER A 99 -20.15 -7.93 -11.20
CA SER A 99 -20.98 -8.49 -12.28
C SER A 99 -22.48 -8.32 -12.03
N THR A 100 -22.91 -8.04 -10.79
CA THR A 100 -24.32 -7.75 -10.48
C THR A 100 -24.83 -6.44 -11.08
N GLY A 101 -23.93 -5.55 -11.53
CA GLY A 101 -24.31 -4.21 -12.01
C GLY A 101 -24.50 -3.18 -10.89
N VAL A 102 -24.38 -3.58 -9.61
CA VAL A 102 -24.52 -2.66 -8.46
C VAL A 102 -23.56 -1.46 -8.54
N LEU A 103 -22.34 -1.69 -9.04
CA LEU A 103 -21.34 -0.64 -9.17
C LEU A 103 -21.68 0.35 -10.28
N THR A 104 -22.24 -0.11 -11.40
CA THR A 104 -22.75 0.76 -12.48
C THR A 104 -23.80 1.72 -11.95
N VAL A 105 -24.78 1.19 -11.21
CA VAL A 105 -25.86 1.99 -10.62
C VAL A 105 -25.32 2.98 -9.58
N LEU A 106 -24.39 2.54 -8.73
CA LEU A 106 -23.74 3.41 -7.75
C LEU A 106 -22.97 4.55 -8.44
N CYS A 107 -22.11 4.22 -9.41
CA CYS A 107 -21.33 5.19 -10.18
C CYS A 107 -22.23 6.19 -10.91
N LYS A 108 -23.34 5.74 -11.51
CA LYS A 108 -24.29 6.63 -12.20
C LYS A 108 -24.97 7.60 -11.22
N LYS A 109 -25.39 7.10 -10.05
CA LYS A 109 -26.01 7.92 -9.00
C LYS A 109 -25.03 8.96 -8.45
N MET A 110 -23.79 8.56 -8.25
CA MET A 110 -22.71 9.45 -7.81
C MET A 110 -22.35 10.47 -8.91
N SER A 111 -22.17 10.03 -10.15
CA SER A 111 -21.87 10.91 -11.29
C SER A 111 -22.94 12.00 -11.45
N LYS A 112 -24.23 11.66 -11.33
CA LYS A 112 -25.32 12.64 -11.29
C LYS A 112 -25.18 13.63 -10.12
N ALA A 113 -24.80 13.16 -8.93
CA ALA A 113 -24.60 14.03 -7.76
C ALA A 113 -23.39 14.97 -7.89
N PHE A 114 -22.36 14.57 -8.65
CA PHE A 114 -21.14 15.36 -8.90
C PHE A 114 -21.17 16.15 -10.22
N LYS A 115 -22.26 16.08 -11.01
CA LYS A 115 -22.38 16.79 -12.29
C LYS A 115 -22.22 18.30 -12.10
N GLY A 116 -21.32 18.93 -12.87
CA GLY A 116 -20.99 20.36 -12.75
C GLY A 116 -20.05 20.70 -11.58
N ARG A 117 -19.65 19.70 -10.79
CA ARG A 117 -18.66 19.80 -9.69
C ARG A 117 -17.72 18.60 -9.74
N GLU A 118 -17.26 18.23 -10.94
CA GLU A 118 -16.58 16.97 -11.19
C GLU A 118 -15.33 16.80 -10.33
N PHE A 119 -14.58 17.89 -10.09
CA PHE A 119 -13.37 17.86 -9.27
C PHE A 119 -13.64 17.66 -7.77
N PHE A 120 -14.87 17.87 -7.29
CA PHE A 120 -15.21 17.63 -5.88
C PHE A 120 -15.24 16.14 -5.53
N VAL A 121 -15.28 15.25 -6.53
CA VAL A 121 -15.15 13.80 -6.33
C VAL A 121 -13.81 13.42 -5.70
N ILE A 122 -12.73 14.16 -6.04
CA ILE A 122 -11.37 13.88 -5.58
C ILE A 122 -11.27 14.03 -4.05
N PRO A 123 -11.53 15.20 -3.43
CA PRO A 123 -11.46 15.33 -1.98
C PRO A 123 -12.47 14.44 -1.25
N ALA A 124 -13.67 14.21 -1.82
CA ALA A 124 -14.67 13.34 -1.21
C ALA A 124 -14.15 11.90 -1.06
N PHE A 125 -13.53 11.36 -2.11
CA PHE A 125 -12.96 10.00 -2.08
C PHE A 125 -11.69 9.93 -1.26
N LEU A 126 -10.82 10.95 -1.32
CA LEU A 126 -9.64 11.01 -0.47
C LEU A 126 -10.02 10.92 1.02
N VAL A 127 -11.00 11.72 1.46
CA VAL A 127 -11.51 11.69 2.84
C VAL A 127 -12.08 10.32 3.17
N LEU A 128 -12.98 9.78 2.35
CA LEU A 128 -13.62 8.48 2.56
C LEU A 128 -12.59 7.36 2.75
N PHE A 129 -11.64 7.23 1.82
CA PHE A 129 -10.64 6.16 1.87
C PHE A 129 -9.60 6.37 2.96
N SER A 130 -9.34 7.62 3.36
CA SER A 130 -8.46 7.89 4.48
C SER A 130 -9.02 7.44 5.83
N ILE A 131 -10.35 7.37 5.99
CA ILE A 131 -10.96 6.82 7.20
C ILE A 131 -10.63 5.33 7.31
N PHE A 132 -10.74 4.57 6.21
CA PHE A 132 -10.39 3.15 6.22
C PHE A 132 -8.89 2.97 6.47
N GLY A 133 -8.02 3.74 5.81
CA GLY A 133 -6.59 3.69 6.08
C GLY A 133 -6.24 4.02 7.55
N ALA A 134 -6.84 5.06 8.12
CA ALA A 134 -6.52 5.55 9.45
C ALA A 134 -7.06 4.68 10.58
N THR A 135 -8.10 3.89 10.33
CA THR A 135 -8.77 3.07 11.36
C THR A 135 -8.37 1.61 11.29
N MET A 136 -8.61 0.94 10.17
CA MET A 136 -8.36 -0.49 10.00
C MET A 136 -7.00 -0.81 9.39
N GLY A 137 -6.16 0.21 9.11
CA GLY A 137 -4.87 0.00 8.44
C GLY A 137 -5.02 -0.50 7.00
N MET A 138 -6.13 -0.14 6.35
CA MET A 138 -6.45 -0.55 4.98
C MET A 138 -5.30 -0.21 4.03
N SER A 139 -4.77 -1.22 3.35
CA SER A 139 -3.60 -1.09 2.49
C SER A 139 -3.73 -1.96 1.25
N THR A 140 -3.74 -3.28 1.41
CA THR A 140 -3.91 -4.24 0.31
C THR A 140 -5.32 -4.26 -0.25
N GLU A 141 -6.33 -3.99 0.59
CA GLU A 141 -7.75 -4.04 0.26
C GLU A 141 -8.15 -2.90 -0.69
N VAL A 142 -7.29 -1.89 -0.85
CA VAL A 142 -7.50 -0.72 -1.72
C VAL A 142 -7.75 -1.15 -3.16
N MET A 143 -7.11 -2.24 -3.60
CA MET A 143 -7.25 -2.77 -4.96
C MET A 143 -8.71 -3.04 -5.35
N ILE A 144 -9.56 -3.35 -4.36
CA ILE A 144 -11.00 -3.64 -4.52
C ILE A 144 -11.74 -2.44 -5.08
N PHE A 145 -11.41 -1.26 -4.56
CA PHE A 145 -12.18 -0.06 -4.83
C PHE A 145 -11.67 0.72 -6.03
N VAL A 146 -10.44 0.46 -6.47
CA VAL A 146 -9.80 1.16 -7.59
C VAL A 146 -10.64 1.11 -8.88
N PRO A 147 -11.24 -0.02 -9.30
CA PRO A 147 -12.18 -0.05 -10.43
C PRO A 147 -13.33 0.95 -10.31
N ILE A 148 -13.90 1.09 -9.10
CA ILE A 148 -15.00 2.03 -8.83
C ILE A 148 -14.50 3.47 -9.02
N GLY A 149 -13.31 3.77 -8.50
CA GLY A 149 -12.70 5.09 -8.64
C GLY A 149 -12.44 5.45 -10.09
N ILE A 150 -11.88 4.51 -10.86
CA ILE A 150 -11.64 4.66 -12.30
C ILE A 150 -12.96 4.93 -13.02
N ALA A 151 -13.95 4.07 -12.84
CA ALA A 151 -15.21 4.19 -13.55
C ALA A 151 -15.94 5.50 -13.23
N LEU A 152 -15.95 5.91 -11.97
CA LEU A 152 -16.54 7.19 -11.58
C LEU A 152 -15.76 8.37 -12.18
N ALA A 153 -14.43 8.35 -12.13
CA ALA A 153 -13.58 9.37 -12.74
C ALA A 153 -13.85 9.48 -14.24
N THR A 154 -13.84 8.37 -14.97
CA THR A 154 -14.12 8.32 -16.41
C THR A 154 -15.51 8.84 -16.75
N SER A 155 -16.53 8.49 -15.95
CA SER A 155 -17.91 9.00 -16.13
C SER A 155 -18.03 10.52 -15.96
N LEU A 156 -17.08 11.17 -15.28
CA LEU A 156 -17.00 12.61 -15.07
C LEU A 156 -16.03 13.31 -16.04
N GLY A 157 -15.50 12.56 -17.02
CA GLY A 157 -14.51 13.03 -17.99
C GLY A 157 -13.13 13.26 -17.37
N LEU A 158 -12.79 12.55 -16.29
CA LEU A 158 -11.46 12.50 -15.70
C LEU A 158 -10.75 11.22 -16.14
N ASP A 159 -9.42 11.17 -16.06
CA ASP A 159 -8.67 10.00 -16.51
C ASP A 159 -8.58 8.89 -15.45
N LYS A 160 -8.21 7.70 -15.91
CA LYS A 160 -8.00 6.50 -15.08
C LYS A 160 -7.05 6.75 -13.91
N VAL A 161 -5.97 7.50 -14.15
CA VAL A 161 -4.96 7.83 -13.13
C VAL A 161 -5.57 8.63 -12.00
N THR A 162 -6.42 9.62 -12.31
CA THR A 162 -7.15 10.40 -11.31
C THR A 162 -8.05 9.49 -10.45
N GLY A 163 -8.79 8.58 -11.10
CA GLY A 163 -9.67 7.63 -10.41
C GLY A 163 -8.93 6.65 -9.49
N THR A 164 -7.77 6.15 -9.93
CA THR A 164 -6.89 5.33 -9.08
C THR A 164 -6.31 6.14 -7.92
N ALA A 165 -5.80 7.35 -8.19
CA ALA A 165 -5.12 8.17 -7.20
C ALA A 165 -6.03 8.65 -6.07
N MET A 166 -7.27 9.06 -6.35
CA MET A 166 -8.18 9.52 -5.29
C MET A 166 -8.56 8.43 -4.28
N ILE A 167 -8.47 7.16 -4.67
CA ILE A 167 -8.69 6.01 -3.78
C ILE A 167 -7.39 5.63 -3.09
N ALA A 168 -6.35 5.33 -3.87
CA ALA A 168 -5.08 4.84 -3.36
C ALA A 168 -4.41 5.84 -2.41
N MET A 169 -4.38 7.13 -2.78
CA MET A 169 -3.75 8.15 -1.94
C MET A 169 -4.61 8.52 -0.73
N GLY A 170 -5.93 8.34 -0.81
CA GLY A 170 -6.81 8.50 0.35
C GLY A 170 -6.46 7.47 1.41
N ALA A 171 -6.49 6.19 1.03
CA ALA A 171 -6.12 5.09 1.91
C ALA A 171 -4.66 5.20 2.41
N ALA A 172 -3.71 5.51 1.54
CA ALA A 172 -2.30 5.69 1.93
C ALA A 172 -2.12 6.84 2.92
N SER A 173 -2.82 7.97 2.75
CA SER A 173 -2.79 9.07 3.73
C SER A 173 -3.34 8.64 5.08
N GLY A 174 -4.46 7.93 5.06
CA GLY A 174 -5.07 7.35 6.25
C GLY A 174 -4.11 6.40 6.97
N PHE A 175 -3.55 5.45 6.23
CA PHE A 175 -2.60 4.47 6.76
C PHE A 175 -1.36 5.14 7.36
N THR A 176 -0.79 6.12 6.64
CA THR A 176 0.40 6.88 7.06
C THR A 176 0.12 7.79 8.24
N ALA A 177 -1.09 8.33 8.38
CA ALA A 177 -1.47 9.07 9.58
C ALA A 177 -1.86 8.13 10.73
N GLY A 178 -2.38 6.93 10.46
CA GLY A 178 -2.57 5.80 11.38
C GLY A 178 -3.13 6.17 12.75
N ILE A 179 -4.25 6.88 12.78
CA ILE A 179 -4.87 7.38 14.02
C ILE A 179 -5.24 6.23 14.97
N LEU A 180 -5.81 5.16 14.43
CA LEU A 180 -6.22 3.95 15.16
C LEU A 180 -5.70 2.67 14.51
N ASN A 181 -4.65 2.76 13.67
CA ASN A 181 -4.14 1.62 12.90
C ASN A 181 -3.37 0.64 13.82
N PRO A 182 -3.91 -0.57 14.11
CA PRO A 182 -3.28 -1.50 15.04
C PRO A 182 -2.06 -2.22 14.43
N PHE A 183 -2.01 -2.33 13.09
CA PHE A 183 -0.98 -3.08 12.36
C PHE A 183 0.29 -2.29 12.10
N ASN A 184 0.26 -0.98 12.27
CA ASN A 184 1.44 -0.12 12.06
C ASN A 184 1.78 0.64 13.33
N VAL A 185 0.99 1.68 13.62
CA VAL A 185 1.19 2.53 14.81
C VAL A 185 1.06 1.71 16.08
N GLY A 186 0.07 0.82 16.14
CA GLY A 186 -0.14 0.01 17.33
C GLY A 186 1.08 -0.85 17.66
N VAL A 187 1.60 -1.59 16.68
CA VAL A 187 2.83 -2.39 16.83
C VAL A 187 4.03 -1.54 17.25
N ALA A 188 4.22 -0.38 16.63
CA ALA A 188 5.35 0.49 16.95
C ALA A 188 5.25 1.12 18.35
N GLN A 189 4.06 1.54 18.79
CA GLN A 189 3.83 2.11 20.13
C GLN A 189 3.98 1.07 21.24
N ASP A 190 3.53 -0.14 20.97
CA ASP A 190 3.68 -1.29 21.85
C ASP A 190 5.17 -1.61 22.09
N ILE A 191 5.98 -1.70 21.02
CA ILE A 191 7.44 -1.86 21.12
C ILE A 191 8.12 -0.67 21.82
N ALA A 192 7.59 0.54 21.61
CA ALA A 192 8.09 1.75 22.26
C ALA A 192 7.61 1.91 23.72
N GLU A 193 6.81 0.97 24.23
CA GLU A 193 6.27 0.94 25.59
C GLU A 193 5.49 2.22 25.95
N ILE A 194 4.76 2.77 24.99
CA ILE A 194 3.95 3.97 25.16
C ILE A 194 2.46 3.64 24.97
N PRO A 195 1.53 4.41 25.59
CA PRO A 195 0.12 4.06 25.55
C PRO A 195 -0.41 3.94 24.11
N MET A 196 -1.15 2.86 23.85
CA MET A 196 -1.75 2.58 22.55
C MET A 196 -2.61 3.75 22.07
N PHE A 197 -2.37 4.19 20.83
CA PHE A 197 -2.98 5.35 20.19
C PHE A 197 -2.78 6.68 20.94
N SER A 198 -1.79 6.80 21.83
CA SER A 198 -1.36 8.11 22.34
C SER A 198 -0.87 9.01 21.21
N GLY A 199 -0.99 10.34 21.36
CA GLY A 199 -0.54 11.30 20.35
C GLY A 199 -1.41 11.40 19.09
N MET A 200 -2.66 10.92 19.12
CA MET A 200 -3.60 11.01 17.97
C MET A 200 -3.81 12.43 17.45
N GLY A 201 -3.77 13.46 18.31
CA GLY A 201 -4.05 14.83 17.91
C GLY A 201 -3.13 15.33 16.78
N TYR A 202 -1.83 15.07 16.90
CA TYR A 202 -0.86 15.46 15.88
C TYR A 202 -0.99 14.61 14.60
N ARG A 203 -1.29 13.32 14.73
CA ARG A 203 -1.57 12.44 13.58
C ARG A 203 -2.81 12.88 12.81
N LEU A 204 -3.85 13.35 13.49
CA LEU A 204 -5.03 13.92 12.85
C LEU A 204 -4.68 15.20 12.08
N PHE A 205 -3.83 16.06 12.64
CA PHE A 205 -3.31 17.23 11.93
C PHE A 205 -2.54 16.81 10.66
N ILE A 206 -1.62 15.85 10.77
CA ILE A 206 -0.87 15.30 9.63
C ILE A 206 -1.81 14.76 8.56
N LEU A 207 -2.85 14.00 8.96
CA LEU A 207 -3.86 13.47 8.04
C LEU A 207 -4.53 14.58 7.24
N VAL A 208 -4.99 15.64 7.91
CA VAL A 208 -5.63 16.79 7.25
C VAL A 208 -4.68 17.45 6.26
N VAL A 209 -3.41 17.66 6.63
CA VAL A 209 -2.42 18.26 5.73
C VAL A 209 -2.16 17.36 4.51
N LEU A 210 -1.99 16.05 4.70
CA LEU A 210 -1.82 15.10 3.60
C LEU A 210 -3.03 15.07 2.66
N LEU A 211 -4.24 15.10 3.21
CA LEU A 211 -5.48 15.18 2.42
C LEU A 211 -5.54 16.46 1.58
N VAL A 212 -5.11 17.60 2.14
CA VAL A 212 -5.02 18.87 1.39
C VAL A 212 -3.98 18.77 0.28
N ILE A 213 -2.78 18.29 0.57
CA ILE A 213 -1.70 18.10 -0.42
C ILE A 213 -2.20 17.22 -1.58
N ASN A 214 -2.81 16.08 -1.27
CA ASN A 214 -3.32 15.15 -2.28
C ASN A 214 -4.48 15.74 -3.06
N THR A 215 -5.39 16.44 -2.40
CA THR A 215 -6.50 17.12 -3.08
C THR A 215 -5.98 18.13 -4.09
N VAL A 216 -5.02 18.97 -3.69
CA VAL A 216 -4.44 19.99 -4.57
C VAL A 216 -3.69 19.36 -5.74
N TYR A 217 -2.81 18.39 -5.47
CA TYR A 217 -1.98 17.74 -6.49
C TYR A 217 -2.82 16.97 -7.51
N ILE A 218 -3.73 16.10 -7.03
CA ILE A 218 -4.57 15.27 -7.91
C ILE A 218 -5.54 16.16 -8.69
N THR A 219 -6.13 17.19 -8.06
CA THR A 219 -7.01 18.13 -8.78
C THR A 219 -6.25 18.92 -9.84
N TRP A 220 -5.02 19.35 -9.55
CA TRP A 220 -4.16 20.01 -10.54
C TRP A 220 -3.87 19.09 -11.74
N TYR A 221 -3.49 17.84 -11.48
CA TYR A 221 -3.25 16.85 -12.53
C TYR A 221 -4.52 16.61 -13.36
N ALA A 222 -5.64 16.32 -12.69
CA ALA A 222 -6.93 16.04 -13.30
C ALA A 222 -7.41 17.20 -14.20
N LYS A 223 -7.25 18.46 -13.75
CA LYS A 223 -7.59 19.65 -14.55
C LYS A 223 -6.75 19.74 -15.83
N ARG A 224 -5.45 19.45 -15.75
CA ARG A 224 -4.55 19.49 -16.90
C ARG A 224 -4.89 18.40 -17.92
N VAL A 225 -5.19 17.20 -17.46
CA VAL A 225 -5.57 16.09 -18.35
C VAL A 225 -6.95 16.30 -18.96
N LYS A 226 -7.93 16.81 -18.19
CA LYS A 226 -9.25 17.13 -18.71
C LYS A 226 -9.21 18.23 -19.78
N ALA A 227 -8.31 19.20 -19.64
CA ALA A 227 -8.11 20.25 -20.64
C ALA A 227 -7.32 19.77 -21.88
N ASP A 228 -6.43 18.80 -21.71
CA ASP A 228 -5.58 18.26 -22.76
C ASP A 228 -5.21 16.79 -22.44
N PRO A 229 -5.92 15.81 -23.05
CA PRO A 229 -5.69 14.39 -22.81
C PRO A 229 -4.25 13.91 -23.07
N ALA A 230 -3.48 14.63 -23.91
CA ALA A 230 -2.08 14.32 -24.17
C ALA A 230 -1.17 14.48 -22.96
N LYS A 231 -1.65 15.18 -21.92
CA LYS A 231 -0.92 15.36 -20.64
C LYS A 231 -1.08 14.20 -19.67
N SER A 232 -1.95 13.22 -19.97
CA SER A 232 -2.06 12.03 -19.12
C SER A 232 -0.75 11.22 -19.15
N ILE A 233 -0.30 10.72 -18.00
CA ILE A 233 0.91 9.87 -17.94
C ILE A 233 0.75 8.55 -18.72
N ILE A 234 -0.49 8.14 -18.95
CA ILE A 234 -0.88 6.95 -19.72
C ILE A 234 -1.31 7.31 -21.15
N TYR A 235 -1.04 8.54 -21.62
CA TYR A 235 -1.30 8.90 -23.01
C TYR A 235 -0.55 7.95 -23.97
N GLY A 236 -1.27 7.45 -24.99
CA GLY A 236 -0.77 6.51 -25.98
C GLY A 236 -0.79 5.03 -25.55
N GLU A 237 -1.20 4.73 -24.32
CA GLU A 237 -1.51 3.34 -23.93
C GLU A 237 -2.86 2.91 -24.54
N PRO A 238 -3.05 1.61 -24.84
CA PRO A 238 -4.33 1.10 -25.31
C PRO A 238 -5.42 1.40 -24.28
N ASP A 239 -6.52 2.01 -24.71
CA ASP A 239 -7.69 2.20 -23.85
C ASP A 239 -8.46 0.88 -23.77
N ASP A 240 -8.32 0.19 -22.63
CA ASP A 240 -9.17 -0.92 -22.29
C ASP A 240 -10.45 -0.37 -21.65
N ASN A 241 -11.49 -0.26 -22.47
CA ASN A 241 -12.85 0.15 -22.08
C ASN A 241 -13.52 -0.74 -21.00
N GLU A 242 -12.78 -1.59 -20.29
CA GLU A 242 -13.27 -2.51 -19.26
C GLU A 242 -13.95 -1.79 -18.08
N PHE A 243 -13.50 -0.57 -17.74
CA PHE A 243 -14.07 0.20 -16.62
C PHE A 243 -15.12 1.23 -17.07
N VAL A 244 -15.47 1.25 -18.36
CA VAL A 244 -16.55 2.08 -18.88
C VAL A 244 -17.85 1.31 -18.70
N PHE A 245 -18.62 1.66 -17.68
CA PHE A 245 -19.93 1.06 -17.48
C PHE A 245 -20.92 1.55 -18.54
N ASP A 246 -21.73 0.63 -19.06
CA ASP A 246 -22.76 0.87 -20.08
C ASP A 246 -23.72 1.98 -19.62
N ASP A 247 -23.99 2.97 -20.49
CA ASP A 247 -24.83 4.15 -20.16
C ASP A 247 -26.34 3.82 -20.19
N LYS A 248 -26.70 2.54 -20.21
CA LYS A 248 -28.09 2.10 -20.08
C LYS A 248 -28.71 2.73 -18.82
N ASP A 249 -29.91 3.28 -18.96
CA ASP A 249 -30.71 3.78 -17.85
C ASP A 249 -31.26 2.60 -17.04
N GLU A 250 -30.38 1.96 -16.26
CA GLU A 250 -30.78 0.99 -15.26
C GLU A 250 -31.20 1.71 -13.97
N ALA A 251 -32.50 1.62 -13.67
CA ALA A 251 -33.03 2.07 -12.39
C ALA A 251 -32.48 1.21 -11.24
N MET A 252 -32.30 1.82 -10.06
CA MET A 252 -31.89 1.09 -8.87
C MET A 252 -32.99 0.09 -8.48
N THR A 253 -32.70 -1.21 -8.57
CA THR A 253 -33.61 -2.28 -8.20
C THR A 253 -33.46 -2.64 -6.72
N LEU A 254 -34.41 -3.41 -6.19
CA LEU A 254 -34.31 -3.97 -4.84
C LEU A 254 -33.07 -4.86 -4.70
N THR A 255 -32.70 -5.63 -5.73
CA THR A 255 -31.51 -6.49 -5.69
C THR A 255 -30.23 -5.68 -5.58
N HIS A 256 -30.11 -4.56 -6.29
CA HIS A 256 -28.99 -3.63 -6.13
C HIS A 256 -28.92 -3.05 -4.70
N GLY A 257 -30.06 -2.67 -4.12
CA GLY A 257 -30.13 -2.17 -2.74
C GLY A 257 -29.72 -3.23 -1.70
N LEU A 258 -30.18 -4.47 -1.86
CA LEU A 258 -29.79 -5.60 -1.00
C LEU A 258 -28.31 -5.94 -1.13
N THR A 259 -27.76 -5.97 -2.35
CA THR A 259 -26.33 -6.16 -2.60
C THR A 259 -25.50 -5.07 -1.92
N LEU A 260 -25.90 -3.80 -2.02
CA LEU A 260 -25.23 -2.71 -1.32
C LEU A 260 -25.30 -2.88 0.21
N GLY A 261 -26.44 -3.35 0.73
CA GLY A 261 -26.60 -3.69 2.15
C GLY A 261 -25.61 -4.77 2.61
N VAL A 262 -25.44 -5.85 1.83
CA VAL A 262 -24.44 -6.90 2.10
C VAL A 262 -23.02 -6.35 2.12
N ILE A 263 -22.69 -5.46 1.17
CA ILE A 263 -21.39 -4.80 1.13
C ILE A 263 -21.16 -3.98 2.40
N VAL A 264 -22.11 -3.12 2.78
CA VAL A 264 -22.01 -2.26 3.97
C VAL A 264 -21.86 -3.10 5.25
N VAL A 265 -22.69 -4.13 5.41
CA VAL A 265 -22.62 -5.03 6.58
C VAL A 265 -21.30 -5.81 6.60
N GLY A 266 -20.84 -6.31 5.46
CA GLY A 266 -19.57 -7.02 5.33
C GLY A 266 -18.38 -6.14 5.71
N PHE A 267 -18.33 -4.90 5.22
CA PHE A 267 -17.30 -3.95 5.62
C PHE A 267 -17.39 -3.57 7.10
N ALA A 268 -18.59 -3.34 7.65
CA ALA A 268 -18.78 -3.09 9.08
C ALA A 268 -18.24 -4.25 9.94
N ALA A 269 -18.51 -5.49 9.54
CA ALA A 269 -17.98 -6.69 10.18
C ALA A 269 -16.45 -6.77 10.07
N LEU A 270 -15.87 -6.44 8.91
CA LEU A 270 -14.40 -6.35 8.75
C LEU A 270 -13.80 -5.29 9.69
N ILE A 271 -14.39 -4.09 9.79
CA ILE A 271 -13.90 -3.05 10.71
C ILE A 271 -13.91 -3.58 12.15
N TYR A 272 -15.04 -4.16 12.57
CA TYR A 272 -15.23 -4.65 13.92
C TYR A 272 -14.25 -5.79 14.24
N GLY A 273 -14.14 -6.77 13.34
CA GLY A 273 -13.26 -7.92 13.53
C GLY A 273 -11.79 -7.55 13.61
N LEU A 274 -11.31 -6.67 12.72
CA LEU A 274 -9.93 -6.16 12.76
C LEU A 274 -9.64 -5.35 14.04
N SER A 275 -10.65 -4.65 14.55
CA SER A 275 -10.46 -3.74 15.70
C SER A 275 -10.65 -4.41 17.06
N LYS A 276 -11.34 -5.55 17.13
CA LYS A 276 -11.81 -6.15 18.40
C LYS A 276 -11.62 -7.67 18.53
N LEU A 277 -11.46 -8.39 17.43
CA LEU A 277 -11.43 -9.85 17.42
C LEU A 277 -10.10 -10.41 16.88
N ASP A 278 -9.09 -9.55 16.71
CA ASP A 278 -7.77 -9.89 16.17
C ASP A 278 -7.83 -10.66 14.83
N TRP A 279 -8.87 -10.38 14.03
CA TRP A 279 -9.03 -11.01 12.74
C TRP A 279 -7.87 -10.68 11.79
N TYR A 280 -7.53 -11.64 10.95
CA TYR A 280 -6.50 -11.48 9.94
C TYR A 280 -6.94 -12.09 8.61
N PHE A 281 -6.00 -12.57 7.79
CA PHE A 281 -6.29 -13.05 6.44
C PHE A 281 -7.38 -14.12 6.37
N GLU A 282 -7.49 -15.01 7.36
CA GLU A 282 -8.47 -16.10 7.36
C GLU A 282 -9.92 -15.59 7.45
N GLU A 283 -10.23 -14.84 8.51
CA GLU A 283 -11.59 -14.33 8.74
C GLU A 283 -11.97 -13.28 7.71
N MET A 284 -11.01 -12.45 7.28
CA MET A 284 -11.22 -11.50 6.20
C MET A 284 -11.58 -12.21 4.89
N SER A 285 -10.86 -13.29 4.55
CA SER A 285 -11.15 -14.11 3.38
C SER A 285 -12.56 -14.71 3.48
N ALA A 286 -12.93 -15.23 4.64
CA ALA A 286 -14.24 -15.82 4.88
C ALA A 286 -15.38 -14.81 4.66
N ILE A 287 -15.21 -13.56 5.10
CA ILE A 287 -16.17 -12.50 4.84
C ILE A 287 -16.27 -12.19 3.35
N PHE A 288 -15.15 -12.03 2.64
CA PHE A 288 -15.20 -11.74 1.21
C PHE A 288 -15.87 -12.87 0.42
N ILE A 289 -15.57 -14.13 0.72
CA ILE A 289 -16.24 -15.30 0.11
C ILE A 289 -17.73 -15.23 0.38
N THR A 290 -18.12 -15.02 1.65
CA THR A 290 -19.53 -14.94 2.06
C THR A 290 -20.24 -13.81 1.34
N MET A 291 -19.65 -12.62 1.28
CA MET A 291 -20.19 -11.46 0.57
C MET A 291 -20.43 -11.78 -0.91
N GLY A 292 -19.42 -12.33 -1.60
CA GLY A 292 -19.53 -12.68 -3.02
C GLY A 292 -20.66 -13.69 -3.27
N VAL A 293 -20.71 -14.77 -2.49
CA VAL A 293 -21.74 -15.82 -2.61
C VAL A 293 -23.13 -15.25 -2.33
N VAL A 294 -23.31 -14.50 -1.24
CA VAL A 294 -24.60 -13.90 -0.88
C VAL A 294 -25.06 -12.89 -1.93
N CYS A 295 -24.16 -12.05 -2.47
CA CYS A 295 -24.49 -11.13 -3.54
C CYS A 295 -24.93 -11.85 -4.82
N GLY A 296 -24.27 -12.96 -5.18
CA GLY A 296 -24.68 -13.83 -6.27
C GLY A 296 -26.07 -14.42 -6.07
N ILE A 297 -26.37 -14.91 -4.85
CA ILE A 297 -27.69 -15.48 -4.50
C ILE A 297 -28.79 -14.41 -4.59
N ILE A 298 -28.58 -13.21 -4.03
CA ILE A 298 -29.53 -12.09 -4.09
C ILE A 298 -29.87 -11.73 -5.55
N ASN A 299 -28.87 -11.78 -6.43
CA ASN A 299 -29.04 -11.51 -7.87
C ASN A 299 -29.42 -12.75 -8.68
N ARG A 300 -29.88 -13.82 -8.01
CA ARG A 300 -30.42 -15.05 -8.62
C ARG A 300 -29.44 -15.76 -9.56
N TYR A 301 -28.15 -15.69 -9.26
CA TYR A 301 -27.15 -16.47 -9.99
C TYR A 301 -27.25 -17.94 -9.59
N SER A 302 -27.08 -18.83 -10.57
CA SER A 302 -26.92 -20.26 -10.27
C SER A 302 -25.58 -20.51 -9.56
N PRO A 303 -25.44 -21.61 -8.78
CA PRO A 303 -24.17 -21.97 -8.17
C PRO A 303 -23.01 -22.04 -9.18
N ASN A 304 -23.27 -22.57 -10.37
CA ASN A 304 -22.28 -22.64 -11.45
C ASN A 304 -21.84 -21.25 -11.94
N LYS A 305 -22.78 -20.28 -12.02
CA LYS A 305 -22.46 -18.90 -12.40
C LYS A 305 -21.63 -18.21 -11.32
N ILE A 306 -21.95 -18.43 -10.04
CA ILE A 306 -21.15 -17.89 -8.92
C ILE A 306 -19.71 -18.43 -9.00
N ALA A 307 -19.55 -19.74 -9.16
CA ALA A 307 -18.23 -20.38 -9.24
C ALA A 307 -17.43 -19.92 -10.47
N SER A 308 -18.04 -19.86 -11.66
CA SER A 308 -17.35 -19.42 -12.87
C SER A 308 -16.96 -17.94 -12.82
N THR A 309 -17.81 -17.09 -12.23
CA THR A 309 -17.53 -15.65 -12.05
C THR A 309 -16.41 -15.43 -11.03
N PHE A 310 -16.42 -16.19 -9.92
CA PHE A 310 -15.31 -16.18 -8.97
C PHE A 310 -13.98 -16.56 -9.63
N GLY A 311 -13.96 -17.63 -10.42
CA GLY A 311 -12.77 -18.06 -11.15
C GLY A 311 -12.28 -17.02 -12.16
N ALA A 312 -13.19 -16.34 -12.86
CA ALA A 312 -12.85 -15.25 -13.78
C ALA A 312 -12.22 -14.06 -13.05
N GLY A 313 -12.78 -13.66 -11.90
CA GLY A 313 -12.23 -12.60 -11.06
C GLY A 313 -10.84 -12.93 -10.55
N ALA A 314 -10.67 -14.12 -9.98
CA ALA A 314 -9.37 -14.60 -9.51
C ALA A 314 -8.33 -14.61 -10.65
N LYS A 315 -8.69 -15.12 -11.84
CA LYS A 315 -7.82 -15.12 -13.02
C LYS A 315 -7.35 -13.71 -13.39
N GLY A 316 -8.22 -12.70 -13.31
CA GLY A 316 -7.90 -11.31 -13.66
C GLY A 316 -6.80 -10.69 -12.80
N ILE A 317 -6.59 -11.20 -11.59
CA ILE A 317 -5.63 -10.65 -10.63
C ILE A 317 -4.47 -11.60 -10.28
N VAL A 318 -4.38 -12.78 -10.90
CA VAL A 318 -3.29 -13.76 -10.67
C VAL A 318 -1.92 -13.12 -10.87
N VAL A 319 -1.74 -12.34 -11.94
CA VAL A 319 -0.48 -11.63 -12.20
C VAL A 319 -0.13 -10.72 -11.03
N GLY A 320 -1.12 -10.08 -10.42
CA GLY A 320 -0.91 -9.21 -9.28
C GLY A 320 -0.50 -9.95 -8.02
N ALA A 321 -1.21 -11.03 -7.71
CA ALA A 321 -0.87 -11.88 -6.58
C ALA A 321 0.56 -12.44 -6.72
N LEU A 322 0.97 -12.90 -7.91
CA LEU A 322 2.31 -13.39 -8.17
C LEU A 322 3.39 -12.31 -8.06
N ILE A 323 3.12 -11.07 -8.49
CA ILE A 323 4.03 -9.94 -8.29
C ILE A 323 4.31 -9.75 -6.79
N VAL A 324 3.27 -9.80 -5.93
CA VAL A 324 3.43 -9.71 -4.48
C VAL A 324 4.28 -10.86 -3.94
N GLY A 325 4.04 -12.10 -4.42
CA GLY A 325 4.82 -13.26 -4.01
C GLY A 325 6.30 -13.19 -4.42
N ILE A 326 6.59 -12.71 -5.64
CA ILE A 326 7.97 -12.57 -6.13
C ILE A 326 8.68 -11.41 -5.43
N ALA A 327 7.98 -10.31 -5.13
CA ALA A 327 8.54 -9.17 -4.39
C ALA A 327 9.12 -9.59 -3.04
N ARG A 328 8.50 -10.58 -2.36
CA ARG A 328 9.00 -11.19 -1.13
C ARG A 328 10.39 -11.82 -1.29
N GLY A 329 10.80 -12.15 -2.51
CA GLY A 329 12.11 -12.73 -2.82
C GLY A 329 13.26 -11.78 -2.56
N VAL A 330 13.06 -10.47 -2.68
CA VAL A 330 14.10 -9.47 -2.36
C VAL A 330 14.47 -9.56 -0.88
N GLU A 331 13.48 -9.47 0.00
CA GLU A 331 13.69 -9.58 1.45
C GLU A 331 14.25 -10.96 1.81
N MET A 332 13.71 -12.04 1.22
CA MET A 332 14.18 -13.40 1.48
C MET A 332 15.65 -13.59 1.11
N ALA A 333 16.13 -13.01 0.01
CA ALA A 333 17.55 -13.12 -0.35
C ALA A 333 18.46 -12.42 0.67
N LEU A 334 18.05 -11.25 1.15
CA LEU A 334 18.81 -10.47 2.13
C LEU A 334 18.76 -11.12 3.53
N SER A 335 17.62 -11.72 3.87
CA SER A 335 17.41 -12.47 5.11
C SER A 335 18.17 -13.79 5.12
N ASP A 336 18.13 -14.58 4.03
CA ASP A 336 18.84 -15.87 3.93
C ASP A 336 20.37 -15.67 4.06
N ALA A 337 20.88 -14.52 3.61
CA ALA A 337 22.29 -14.16 3.73
C ALA A 337 22.69 -13.47 5.05
N LEU A 338 21.73 -13.24 5.95
CA LEU A 338 21.95 -12.55 7.23
C LEU A 338 22.54 -11.14 7.04
N ILE A 339 22.18 -10.43 5.96
CA ILE A 339 22.66 -9.06 5.70
C ILE A 339 21.60 -8.00 5.96
N LEU A 340 20.35 -8.40 6.23
CA LEU A 340 19.25 -7.49 6.55
C LEU A 340 19.57 -6.67 7.82
N ASP A 341 19.99 -7.34 8.89
CA ASP A 341 20.36 -6.69 10.16
C ASP A 341 21.58 -5.77 9.98
N THR A 342 22.58 -6.16 9.17
CA THR A 342 23.72 -5.30 8.81
C THR A 342 23.26 -4.02 8.10
N ILE A 343 22.35 -4.14 7.13
CA ILE A 343 21.81 -2.98 6.39
C ILE A 343 21.05 -2.06 7.35
N VAL A 344 20.19 -2.62 8.19
CA VAL A 344 19.43 -1.85 9.19
C VAL A 344 20.38 -1.18 10.18
N HIS A 345 21.39 -1.89 10.68
CA HIS A 345 22.40 -1.35 11.59
C HIS A 345 23.16 -0.17 10.95
N ALA A 346 23.56 -0.29 9.69
CA ALA A 346 24.24 0.78 8.95
C ALA A 346 23.34 2.00 8.78
N ILE A 347 22.07 1.80 8.37
CA ILE A 347 21.09 2.89 8.21
C ILE A 347 20.81 3.57 9.55
N ALA A 348 20.65 2.81 10.64
CA ALA A 348 20.44 3.35 11.98
C ALA A 348 21.66 4.13 12.48
N SER A 349 22.87 3.64 12.21
CA SER A 349 24.12 4.30 12.59
C SER A 349 24.31 5.65 11.89
N LEU A 350 23.82 5.82 10.65
CA LEU A 350 23.84 7.11 9.97
C LEU A 350 23.08 8.19 10.76
N VAL A 351 21.94 7.83 11.36
CA VAL A 351 21.15 8.76 12.21
C VAL A 351 21.98 9.24 13.40
N ASN A 352 22.79 8.38 14.01
CA ASN A 352 23.62 8.73 15.15
C ASN A 352 24.68 9.80 14.83
N THR A 353 25.16 9.84 13.57
CA THR A 353 26.15 10.82 13.10
C THR A 353 25.56 12.18 12.74
N MET A 354 24.23 12.30 12.61
CA MET A 354 23.60 13.56 12.23
C MET A 354 23.59 14.59 13.38
N PRO A 355 23.58 15.90 13.09
CA PRO A 355 23.37 16.94 14.09
C PRO A 355 22.04 16.74 14.84
N GLN A 356 22.00 17.05 16.15
CA GLN A 356 20.83 16.80 17.01
C GLN A 356 19.53 17.41 16.45
N SER A 357 19.60 18.61 15.85
CA SER A 357 18.46 19.30 15.21
C SER A 357 17.90 18.57 13.99
N LEU A 358 18.67 17.67 13.37
CA LEU A 358 18.27 16.91 12.18
C LEU A 358 18.00 15.44 12.49
N LYS A 359 18.28 14.94 13.70
CA LYS A 359 18.18 13.51 13.99
C LYS A 359 16.76 12.96 13.84
N ALA A 360 15.71 13.70 14.23
CA ALA A 360 14.32 13.24 14.01
C ALA A 360 13.98 13.12 12.52
N VAL A 361 14.42 14.09 11.70
CA VAL A 361 14.29 14.00 10.23
C VAL A 361 15.11 12.83 9.69
N GLY A 362 16.32 12.63 10.23
CA GLY A 362 17.19 11.50 9.93
C GLY A 362 16.53 10.16 10.23
N MET A 363 15.83 10.01 11.35
CA MET A 363 15.06 8.81 11.69
C MET A 363 13.97 8.54 10.64
N PHE A 364 13.23 9.56 10.22
CA PHE A 364 12.19 9.41 9.19
C PHE A 364 12.79 8.97 7.84
N LEU A 365 13.89 9.60 7.41
CA LEU A 365 14.56 9.24 6.16
C LEU A 365 15.20 7.85 6.24
N ALA A 366 15.80 7.49 7.37
CA ALA A 366 16.33 6.17 7.65
C ALA A 366 15.23 5.11 7.54
N GLN A 367 14.05 5.35 8.12
CA GLN A 367 12.90 4.45 8.03
C GLN A 367 12.39 4.31 6.58
N SER A 368 12.41 5.39 5.80
CA SER A 368 12.12 5.33 4.36
C SER A 368 13.13 4.46 3.59
N LEU A 369 14.41 4.52 3.96
CA LEU A 369 15.48 3.72 3.36
C LEU A 369 15.39 2.25 3.76
N VAL A 370 15.05 1.95 5.02
CA VAL A 370 14.80 0.57 5.47
C VAL A 370 13.65 -0.03 4.68
N ASN A 371 12.61 0.74 4.38
CA ASN A 371 11.46 0.25 3.64
C ASN A 371 11.81 -0.20 2.20
N CYS A 372 12.93 0.27 1.62
CA CYS A 372 13.45 -0.26 0.35
C CYS A 372 13.82 -1.76 0.43
N VAL A 373 14.07 -2.27 1.64
CA VAL A 373 14.44 -3.66 1.94
C VAL A 373 13.27 -4.40 2.59
N ILE A 374 12.56 -3.78 3.53
CA ILE A 374 11.47 -4.38 4.30
C ILE A 374 10.19 -3.59 4.05
N THR A 375 9.35 -4.00 3.09
CA THR A 375 8.09 -3.29 2.75
C THR A 375 6.89 -3.64 3.62
N SER A 376 7.11 -4.34 4.73
CA SER A 376 6.05 -4.72 5.67
C SER A 376 6.13 -3.87 6.92
N GLY A 377 5.10 -3.03 7.17
CA GLY A 377 5.08 -2.16 8.34
C GLY A 377 5.27 -2.91 9.67
N THR A 378 4.58 -4.03 9.89
CA THR A 378 4.75 -4.85 11.12
C THR A 378 6.16 -5.42 11.24
N GLY A 379 6.70 -5.99 10.15
CA GLY A 379 8.05 -6.55 10.14
C GLY A 379 9.14 -5.49 10.33
N GLN A 380 8.99 -4.34 9.67
CA GLN A 380 9.89 -3.21 9.82
C GLN A 380 9.84 -2.66 11.25
N ALA A 381 8.65 -2.53 11.87
CA ALA A 381 8.54 -2.10 13.26
C ALA A 381 9.29 -3.05 14.21
N ALA A 382 9.11 -4.36 14.07
CA ALA A 382 9.76 -5.37 14.91
C ALA A 382 11.29 -5.33 14.87
N VAL A 383 11.87 -4.97 13.71
CA VAL A 383 13.33 -4.89 13.54
C VAL A 383 13.87 -3.51 13.89
N THR A 384 13.18 -2.43 13.50
CA THR A 384 13.73 -1.07 13.60
C THR A 384 13.38 -0.35 14.90
N MET A 385 12.19 -0.56 15.46
CA MET A 385 11.76 0.18 16.65
C MET A 385 12.60 -0.13 17.89
N PRO A 386 13.01 -1.39 18.18
CA PRO A 386 13.88 -1.66 19.33
C PRO A 386 15.27 -1.01 19.19
N LEU A 387 15.68 -0.62 17.98
CA LEU A 387 16.91 0.12 17.73
C LEU A 387 16.69 1.63 17.82
N MET A 388 15.56 2.11 17.29
CA MET A 388 15.24 3.54 17.19
C MET A 388 14.77 4.13 18.52
N VAL A 389 14.15 3.34 19.39
CA VAL A 389 13.68 3.76 20.72
C VAL A 389 14.85 4.15 21.64
N PRO A 390 15.87 3.31 21.85
CA PRO A 390 17.05 3.70 22.63
C PRO A 390 17.81 4.89 22.02
N VAL A 391 17.85 4.97 20.68
CA VAL A 391 18.46 6.12 19.98
C VAL A 391 17.68 7.40 20.29
N ALA A 392 16.34 7.37 20.27
CA ALA A 392 15.50 8.51 20.63
C ALA A 392 15.71 8.94 22.08
N ASP A 393 15.72 7.99 23.02
CA ASP A 393 15.95 8.24 24.45
C ASP A 393 17.33 8.90 24.69
N LEU A 394 18.38 8.41 24.03
CA LEU A 394 19.75 8.95 24.16
C LEU A 394 19.87 10.41 23.70
N ILE A 395 19.14 10.78 22.63
CA ILE A 395 19.25 12.10 22.00
C ILE A 395 18.20 13.10 22.50
N GLY A 396 17.37 12.67 23.47
CA GLY A 396 16.33 13.48 24.09
C GLY A 396 15.11 13.72 23.19
N ILE A 397 14.84 12.83 22.23
CA ILE A 397 13.62 12.85 21.43
C ILE A 397 12.64 11.84 22.03
N THR A 398 11.35 12.16 22.05
CA THR A 398 10.35 11.25 22.61
C THR A 398 10.24 9.97 21.78
N ARG A 399 9.91 8.86 22.45
CA ARG A 399 9.58 7.60 21.78
C ARG A 399 8.38 7.74 20.83
N GLN A 400 7.45 8.65 21.15
CA GLN A 400 6.31 8.99 20.30
C GLN A 400 6.74 9.61 18.96
N THR A 401 7.74 10.49 18.98
CA THR A 401 8.36 11.04 17.77
C THR A 401 9.12 9.96 16.99
N ALA A 402 9.76 8.99 17.66
CA ALA A 402 10.36 7.83 16.99
C ALA A 402 9.32 6.97 16.25
N VAL A 403 8.16 6.72 16.87
CA VAL A 403 7.03 6.04 16.21
C VAL A 403 6.54 6.82 15.00
N LEU A 404 6.44 8.15 15.09
CA LEU A 404 6.04 8.98 13.97
C LEU A 404 7.04 8.88 12.81
N ALA A 405 8.34 8.90 13.10
CA ALA A 405 9.39 8.75 12.09
C ALA A 405 9.27 7.42 11.32
N PHE A 406 9.06 6.32 12.05
CA PHE A 406 8.77 5.01 11.47
C PHE A 406 7.54 5.05 10.56
N GLN A 407 6.42 5.54 11.10
CA GLN A 407 5.13 5.52 10.43
C GLN A 407 5.14 6.33 9.12
N LEU A 408 5.73 7.54 9.14
CA LEU A 408 5.87 8.38 7.95
C LEU A 408 6.79 7.72 6.92
N GLY A 409 7.88 7.11 7.38
CA GLY A 409 8.86 6.44 6.52
C GLY A 409 8.26 5.27 5.75
N ASP A 410 7.61 4.36 6.47
CA ASP A 410 6.90 3.20 5.89
C ASP A 410 5.76 3.65 4.96
N GLY A 411 4.85 4.50 5.46
CA GLY A 411 3.65 4.91 4.73
C GLY A 411 3.93 5.63 3.40
N PHE A 412 4.89 6.57 3.38
CA PHE A 412 5.21 7.32 2.17
C PHE A 412 5.92 6.47 1.12
N SER A 413 6.94 5.71 1.52
CA SER A 413 7.76 4.94 0.59
C SER A 413 6.99 3.75 0.00
N ASN A 414 6.02 3.19 0.72
CA ASN A 414 5.10 2.17 0.19
C ASN A 414 4.26 2.63 -1.00
N SER A 415 4.15 3.95 -1.26
CA SER A 415 3.44 4.47 -2.43
C SER A 415 4.30 4.50 -3.71
N VAL A 416 5.61 4.27 -3.60
CA VAL A 416 6.56 4.30 -4.74
C VAL A 416 7.37 3.02 -4.91
N LEU A 417 7.52 2.19 -3.87
CA LEU A 417 8.36 1.00 -3.92
C LEU A 417 7.66 -0.18 -4.62
N PRO A 418 8.26 -0.78 -5.66
CA PRO A 418 7.63 -1.88 -6.42
C PRO A 418 7.52 -3.18 -5.64
N THR A 419 8.19 -3.27 -4.49
CA THR A 419 8.11 -4.36 -3.53
C THR A 419 6.93 -4.19 -2.55
N SER A 420 6.22 -3.06 -2.59
CA SER A 420 5.00 -2.86 -1.79
C SER A 420 3.81 -3.61 -2.39
N SER A 421 3.20 -4.48 -1.59
CA SER A 421 2.03 -5.26 -1.98
C SER A 421 0.82 -4.39 -2.30
N ALA A 422 0.61 -3.31 -1.54
CA ALA A 422 -0.49 -2.37 -1.74
C ALA A 422 -0.35 -1.62 -3.06
N LEU A 423 0.83 -1.01 -3.31
CA LEU A 423 1.14 -0.32 -4.57
C LEU A 423 0.87 -1.23 -5.77
N MET A 424 1.47 -2.41 -5.74
CA MET A 424 1.32 -3.32 -6.86
C MET A 424 -0.14 -3.77 -7.02
N GLY A 425 -0.83 -4.11 -5.92
CA GLY A 425 -2.23 -4.53 -5.94
C GLY A 425 -3.14 -3.57 -6.73
N TYR A 426 -3.10 -2.27 -6.42
CA TYR A 426 -3.93 -1.31 -7.15
C TYR A 426 -3.43 -0.98 -8.56
N LEU A 427 -2.13 -1.09 -8.84
CA LEU A 427 -1.60 -0.90 -10.20
C LEU A 427 -1.99 -2.03 -11.15
N ILE A 428 -2.04 -3.27 -10.64
CA ILE A 428 -2.49 -4.41 -11.44
C ILE A 428 -3.96 -4.27 -11.81
N VAL A 429 -4.82 -3.93 -10.84
CA VAL A 429 -6.26 -3.79 -11.10
C VAL A 429 -6.54 -2.57 -11.97
N SER A 430 -5.83 -1.46 -11.78
CA SER A 430 -5.94 -0.29 -12.68
C SER A 430 -5.26 -0.48 -14.03
N LYS A 431 -4.42 -1.52 -14.18
CA LYS A 431 -3.56 -1.74 -15.34
C LYS A 431 -2.70 -0.52 -15.71
N ILE A 432 -2.37 0.33 -14.74
CA ILE A 432 -1.44 1.43 -14.94
C ILE A 432 -0.02 0.86 -14.84
N PRO A 433 0.83 1.00 -15.88
CA PRO A 433 2.20 0.51 -15.79
C PRO A 433 2.96 1.20 -14.66
N TYR A 434 3.66 0.43 -13.83
CA TYR A 434 4.40 0.94 -12.67
C TYR A 434 5.30 2.13 -13.01
N ALA A 435 6.05 2.06 -14.11
CA ALA A 435 6.93 3.15 -14.51
C ALA A 435 6.20 4.45 -14.87
N LYS A 436 4.95 4.37 -15.38
CA LYS A 436 4.12 5.56 -15.62
C LYS A 436 3.57 6.08 -14.31
N TRP A 437 3.06 5.19 -13.45
CA TRP A 437 2.62 5.57 -12.10
C TRP A 437 3.72 6.28 -11.33
N LEU A 438 4.96 5.77 -11.37
CA LEU A 438 6.09 6.38 -10.70
C LEU A 438 6.35 7.82 -11.20
N LYS A 439 6.13 8.14 -12.48
CA LYS A 439 6.22 9.52 -12.98
C LYS A 439 5.17 10.45 -12.39
N PHE A 440 3.97 9.93 -12.12
CA PHE A 440 2.91 10.67 -11.44
C PHE A 440 3.16 10.77 -9.94
N MET A 441 3.63 9.69 -9.31
CA MET A 441 3.77 9.59 -7.87
C MET A 441 5.06 10.20 -7.35
N MET A 442 6.16 10.20 -8.11
CA MET A 442 7.46 10.71 -7.65
C MET A 442 7.41 12.18 -7.21
N PRO A 443 6.80 13.12 -7.97
CA PRO A 443 6.65 14.50 -7.49
C PRO A 443 5.84 14.59 -6.20
N LEU A 444 4.76 13.81 -6.08
CA LEU A 444 3.94 13.77 -4.87
C LEU A 444 4.68 13.18 -3.68
N PHE A 445 5.45 12.12 -3.89
CA PHE A 445 6.31 11.50 -2.89
C PHE A 445 7.34 12.51 -2.37
N LEU A 446 7.99 13.29 -3.25
CA LEU A 446 8.91 14.35 -2.82
C LEU A 446 8.21 15.45 -1.99
N ILE A 447 6.98 15.81 -2.35
CA ILE A 447 6.15 16.75 -1.57
C ILE A 447 5.82 16.15 -0.20
N TRP A 448 5.42 14.87 -0.14
CA TRP A 448 5.17 14.16 1.11
C TRP A 448 6.42 14.06 1.97
N THR A 449 7.57 13.71 1.38
CA THR A 449 8.86 13.65 2.10
C THR A 449 9.21 15.01 2.69
N PHE A 450 9.06 16.09 1.91
CA PHE A 450 9.28 17.44 2.42
C PHE A 450 8.32 17.80 3.56
N ALA A 451 7.03 17.51 3.41
CA ALA A 451 6.04 17.70 4.49
C ALA A 451 6.38 16.83 5.71
N GLY A 452 6.84 15.60 5.51
CA GLY A 452 7.31 14.69 6.56
C GLY A 452 8.45 15.28 7.36
N CYS A 453 9.45 15.89 6.70
CA CYS A 453 10.51 16.62 7.38
C CYS A 453 9.94 17.74 8.26
N LEU A 454 8.97 18.52 7.76
CA LEU A 454 8.31 19.56 8.55
C LEU A 454 7.50 18.98 9.71
N PHE A 455 6.84 17.83 9.52
CA PHE A 455 6.11 17.15 10.59
C PHE A 455 7.05 16.66 11.69
N MET A 456 8.24 16.14 11.34
CA MET A 456 9.25 15.74 12.32
C MET A 456 9.78 16.94 13.11
N LEU A 457 10.02 18.08 12.45
CA LEU A 457 10.44 19.31 13.13
C LEU A 457 9.32 19.85 14.04
N GLY A 458 8.07 19.81 13.58
CA GLY A 458 6.91 20.19 14.37
C GLY A 458 6.72 19.29 15.59
N ALA A 459 6.97 17.98 15.46
CA ALA A 459 6.91 17.02 16.55
C ALA A 459 7.91 17.38 17.67
N ILE A 460 9.16 17.70 17.30
CA ILE A 460 10.16 18.19 18.25
C ILE A 460 9.69 19.51 18.89
N GLY A 461 9.20 20.45 18.09
CA GLY A 461 8.82 21.79 18.56
C GLY A 461 7.68 21.80 19.58
N ILE A 462 6.76 20.83 19.51
CA ILE A 462 5.64 20.71 20.45
C ILE A 462 5.90 19.70 21.58
N GLY A 463 7.06 19.04 21.59
CA GLY A 463 7.34 17.95 22.53
C GLY A 463 6.38 16.76 22.36
N TYR A 464 6.01 16.46 21.10
CA TYR A 464 5.14 15.35 20.73
C TYR A 464 5.72 14.03 21.21
#